data_AF-A0A1Q9VJ84-F1
#
_entry.id   AF-A0A1Q9VJ84-F1
#
_cell.length_a   1.000
_cell.length_b   1.000
_cell.length_c   1.000
_cell.angle_alpha   90.00
_cell.angle_beta   90.00
_cell.angle_gamma   90.00
#
_symmetry.space_group_name_H-M   'P 1'
#
loop_
_entity.id
_entity.type
_entity.pdbx_description
1 polymer ?
#
loop_
_entity_poly.entity_id
_entity_poly.type
_entity_poly.pdbx_seq_one_letter_code
_entity_poly.pdbx_strand_id
1 'polypeptide(L)'
;MWSVYTGEQYRAALEEWADGAPEPEDWRTRRDREERYDQEAQAVAACVEVEQQRRDHPVPVFILVGAGGNGRAGLRAASLLVNRGYRGEVELLPVPRDGDNPDLYPGFYDDQRVLWRDDATPEAHELLERFLAYGGQLTSRRFNDEGGELCITVDAICGRGIDGRLCGPATAWACHVDVAIDSPTGMLPDSGRTVPASERAQPAQGGFTAATTVVLGGLRAAHLLREDCGRLVYVPGGLGRLLRRAEDERLRAADAADMDSSTRTSISPSGRVVE
;
A
#
# COMPACT_ATOMS: atom_id res chain seq x y z
N MET A 1 4.38 16.92 -14.51
CA MET A 1 3.04 16.68 -13.97
C MET A 1 3.02 15.26 -13.44
N TRP A 2 2.48 14.99 -12.24
CA TRP A 2 2.42 13.64 -11.69
C TRP A 2 1.11 12.98 -12.13
N SER A 3 1.18 11.80 -12.76
CA SER A 3 -0.01 11.08 -13.20
C SER A 3 -0.77 10.49 -12.01
N VAL A 4 -2.09 10.64 -12.02
CA VAL A 4 -3.01 10.11 -11.01
C VAL A 4 -3.85 9.05 -11.69
N TYR A 5 -3.88 7.85 -11.10
CA TYR A 5 -4.55 6.69 -11.68
C TYR A 5 -5.86 6.41 -10.95
N THR A 6 -6.88 5.98 -11.68
CA THR A 6 -8.14 5.50 -11.09
C THR A 6 -7.97 4.09 -10.52
N GLY A 7 -8.88 3.66 -9.65
CA GLY A 7 -8.89 2.27 -9.16
C GLY A 7 -9.05 1.22 -10.23
N GLU A 8 -9.73 1.54 -11.32
CA GLU A 8 -9.85 0.64 -12.47
C GLU A 8 -8.50 0.46 -13.18
N GLN A 9 -7.82 1.57 -13.51
CA GLN A 9 -6.48 1.52 -14.13
C GLN A 9 -5.49 0.77 -13.23
N TYR A 10 -5.63 0.98 -11.92
CA TYR A 10 -4.78 0.35 -10.94
C TYR A 10 -5.03 -1.15 -10.79
N ARG A 11 -6.30 -1.56 -10.72
CA ARG A 11 -6.70 -2.98 -10.66
C ARG A 11 -6.26 -3.72 -11.92
N ALA A 12 -6.48 -3.13 -13.10
CA ALA A 12 -6.01 -3.70 -14.36
C ALA A 12 -4.49 -3.89 -14.37
N ALA A 13 -3.73 -2.90 -13.87
CA ALA A 13 -2.28 -3.03 -13.78
C ALA A 13 -1.82 -4.06 -12.73
N LEU A 14 -2.59 -4.27 -11.64
CA LEU A 14 -2.34 -5.32 -10.66
C LEU A 14 -2.67 -6.71 -11.20
N GLU A 15 -3.76 -6.85 -11.96
CA GLU A 15 -4.13 -8.08 -12.67
C GLU A 15 -3.07 -8.43 -13.70
N GLU A 16 -2.63 -7.49 -14.55
CA GLU A 16 -1.52 -7.70 -15.48
C GLU A 16 -0.20 -8.03 -14.75
N TRP A 17 0.03 -7.42 -13.59
CA TRP A 17 1.19 -7.75 -12.76
C TRP A 17 1.13 -9.18 -12.18
N ALA A 18 -0.07 -9.66 -11.86
CA ALA A 18 -0.31 -11.01 -11.35
C ALA A 18 -0.28 -12.06 -12.47
N ASP A 19 -0.95 -11.80 -13.59
CA ASP A 19 -1.08 -12.68 -14.76
C ASP A 19 0.18 -12.70 -15.62
N GLY A 20 0.89 -11.57 -15.68
CA GLY A 20 2.14 -11.40 -16.41
C GLY A 20 3.38 -11.82 -15.63
N ALA A 21 3.23 -12.35 -14.40
CA ALA A 21 4.29 -13.02 -13.69
C ALA A 21 4.24 -14.51 -14.08
N PRO A 22 5.01 -14.97 -15.09
CA PRO A 22 5.34 -16.39 -15.11
C PRO A 22 5.89 -16.72 -13.71
N GLU A 23 5.51 -17.86 -13.14
CA GLU A 23 6.34 -18.44 -12.08
C GLU A 23 7.79 -18.36 -12.60
N PRO A 24 8.70 -17.67 -11.90
CA PRO A 24 9.98 -17.36 -12.50
C PRO A 24 10.80 -18.64 -12.52
N GLU A 25 10.65 -19.43 -13.57
CA GLU A 25 11.57 -20.52 -13.88
C GLU A 25 12.98 -19.96 -14.17
N ASP A 26 13.09 -18.67 -14.56
CA ASP A 26 14.36 -17.97 -14.77
C ASP A 26 14.70 -16.99 -13.61
N TRP A 27 15.91 -17.14 -13.08
CA TRP A 27 16.49 -16.35 -11.98
C TRP A 27 16.55 -14.85 -12.26
N ARG A 28 16.59 -14.44 -13.53
CA ARG A 28 16.62 -13.02 -13.92
C ARG A 28 15.32 -12.30 -13.58
N THR A 29 14.18 -12.92 -13.86
CA THR A 29 12.85 -12.35 -13.57
C THR A 29 12.61 -12.29 -12.06
N ARG A 30 13.09 -13.30 -11.31
CA ARG A 30 13.07 -13.29 -9.84
C ARG A 30 13.91 -12.15 -9.28
N ARG A 31 15.13 -11.97 -9.77
CA ARG A 31 16.04 -10.89 -9.36
C ARG A 31 15.47 -9.51 -9.63
N ASP A 32 14.92 -9.27 -10.82
CA ASP A 32 14.28 -7.99 -11.17
C ASP A 32 13.08 -7.67 -10.27
N ARG A 33 12.34 -8.70 -9.82
CA ARG A 33 11.23 -8.55 -8.87
C ARG A 33 11.74 -8.23 -7.47
N GLU A 34 12.80 -8.90 -7.02
CA GLU A 34 13.47 -8.62 -5.74
C GLU A 34 14.04 -7.20 -5.70
N GLU A 35 14.76 -6.76 -6.75
CA GLU A 35 15.34 -5.41 -6.84
C GLU A 35 14.27 -4.31 -6.77
N ARG A 36 13.06 -4.55 -7.31
CA ARG A 36 11.94 -3.59 -7.24
C ARG A 36 11.35 -3.51 -5.83
N TYR A 37 11.14 -4.65 -5.18
CA TYR A 37 10.64 -4.65 -3.80
C TYR A 37 11.66 -4.08 -2.81
N ASP A 38 12.95 -4.23 -3.10
CA ASP A 38 14.02 -3.63 -2.30
C ASP A 38 13.98 -2.09 -2.37
N GLN A 39 13.61 -1.50 -3.52
CA GLN A 39 13.44 -0.04 -3.62
C GLN A 39 12.29 0.46 -2.73
N GLU A 40 11.18 -0.27 -2.69
CA GLU A 40 10.02 0.05 -1.84
C GLU A 40 10.42 -0.02 -0.35
N ALA A 41 11.09 -1.09 0.05
CA ALA A 41 11.59 -1.26 1.42
C ALA A 41 12.63 -0.19 1.80
N GLN A 42 13.53 0.18 0.88
CA GLN A 42 14.52 1.23 1.09
C GLN A 42 13.87 2.60 1.29
N ALA A 43 12.82 2.92 0.52
CA ALA A 43 12.11 4.18 0.67
C ALA A 43 11.38 4.28 2.02
N VAL A 44 10.74 3.20 2.46
CA VAL A 44 10.13 3.12 3.80
C VAL A 44 11.20 3.27 4.88
N ALA A 45 12.32 2.54 4.78
CA ALA A 45 13.41 2.62 5.74
C ALA A 45 14.01 4.04 5.80
N ALA A 46 14.19 4.71 4.67
CA ALA A 46 14.68 6.09 4.62
C ALA A 46 13.70 7.07 5.29
N CYS A 47 12.38 6.86 5.16
CA CYS A 47 11.39 7.67 5.85
C CYS A 47 11.45 7.44 7.37
N VAL A 48 11.58 6.20 7.82
CA VAL A 48 11.78 5.86 9.24
C VAL A 48 13.06 6.50 9.78
N GLU A 49 14.16 6.48 9.01
CA GLU A 49 15.43 7.13 9.38
C GLU A 49 15.26 8.64 9.60
N VAL A 50 14.51 9.31 8.73
CA VAL A 50 14.20 10.74 8.88
C VAL A 50 13.38 11.00 10.15
N GLU A 51 12.40 10.15 10.47
CA GLU A 51 11.62 10.29 11.70
C GLU A 51 12.47 9.98 12.94
N GLN A 52 13.42 9.05 12.84
CA GLN A 52 14.36 8.74 13.92
C GLN A 52 15.29 9.92 14.23
N GLN A 53 15.74 10.65 13.21
CA GLN A 53 16.58 11.84 13.37
C GLN A 53 15.87 13.00 14.08
N ARG A 54 14.53 12.99 14.13
CA ARG A 54 13.72 13.98 14.85
C ARG A 54 13.52 13.65 16.33
N ARG A 55 13.99 12.48 16.78
CA ARG A 55 13.89 12.04 18.17
C ARG A 55 15.19 12.33 18.91
N ASP A 56 15.09 12.69 20.19
CA ASP A 56 16.25 12.97 21.03
C ASP A 56 17.12 11.74 21.30
N HIS A 57 16.53 10.54 21.18
CA HIS A 57 17.21 9.27 21.34
C HIS A 57 16.65 8.21 20.36
N PRO A 58 17.43 7.16 20.05
CA PRO A 58 16.92 5.99 19.33
C PRO A 58 15.66 5.45 20.02
N VAL A 59 14.63 5.16 19.22
CA VAL A 59 13.38 4.55 19.68
C VAL A 59 13.11 3.28 18.86
N PRO A 60 12.32 2.33 19.38
CA PRO A 60 11.89 1.19 18.58
C PRO A 60 11.10 1.63 17.34
N VAL A 61 11.15 0.81 16.29
CA VAL A 61 10.29 0.92 15.12
C VAL A 61 9.20 -0.13 15.23
N PHE A 62 7.96 0.30 15.38
CA PHE A 62 6.78 -0.53 15.50
C PHE A 62 5.99 -0.54 14.19
N ILE A 63 5.80 -1.71 13.61
CA ILE A 63 5.24 -1.86 12.26
C ILE A 63 3.96 -2.70 12.34
N LEU A 64 2.85 -2.08 11.92
CA LEU A 64 1.54 -2.71 11.83
C LEU A 64 1.41 -3.38 10.45
N VAL A 65 1.34 -4.70 10.40
CA VAL A 65 1.49 -5.47 9.15
C VAL A 65 0.22 -6.24 8.80
N GLY A 66 -0.43 -5.93 7.68
CA GLY A 66 -1.60 -6.67 7.21
C GLY A 66 -1.25 -7.83 6.27
N ALA A 67 -2.10 -8.87 6.18
CA ALA A 67 -1.89 -10.06 5.33
C ALA A 67 -1.67 -9.82 3.81
N GLY A 68 -1.95 -8.60 3.32
CA GLY A 68 -1.89 -8.27 1.90
C GLY A 68 -0.50 -7.90 1.37
N GLY A 69 -0.46 -7.41 0.14
CA GLY A 69 0.77 -6.88 -0.47
C GLY A 69 1.39 -5.72 0.32
N ASN A 70 0.57 -4.92 1.01
CA ASN A 70 1.05 -3.82 1.84
C ASN A 70 1.87 -4.32 3.04
N GLY A 71 1.41 -5.35 3.74
CA GLY A 71 2.18 -5.90 4.85
C GLY A 71 3.42 -6.68 4.38
N ARG A 72 3.42 -7.28 3.18
CA ARG A 72 4.68 -7.80 2.60
C ARG A 72 5.71 -6.70 2.40
N ALA A 73 5.30 -5.51 1.92
CA ALA A 73 6.20 -4.35 1.85
C ALA A 73 6.66 -3.91 3.25
N GLY A 74 5.75 -3.91 4.23
CA GLY A 74 6.04 -3.67 5.64
C GLY A 74 7.10 -4.61 6.22
N LEU A 75 6.96 -5.93 6.02
CA LEU A 75 7.92 -6.94 6.50
C LEU A 75 9.29 -6.83 5.82
N ARG A 76 9.34 -6.47 4.54
CA ARG A 76 10.59 -6.19 3.84
C ARG A 76 11.30 -4.99 4.46
N ALA A 77 10.57 -3.90 4.68
CA ALA A 77 11.09 -2.71 5.35
C ALA A 77 11.55 -3.03 6.79
N ALA A 78 10.76 -3.80 7.53
CA ALA A 78 11.09 -4.26 8.88
C ALA A 78 12.42 -5.03 8.91
N SER A 79 12.56 -6.02 8.02
CA SER A 79 13.77 -6.82 7.89
C SER A 79 14.99 -5.96 7.59
N LEU A 80 14.84 -4.99 6.66
CA LEU A 80 15.91 -4.07 6.29
C LEU A 80 16.31 -3.17 7.46
N LEU A 81 15.35 -2.63 8.21
CA LEU A 81 15.59 -1.80 9.38
C LEU A 81 16.31 -2.57 10.50
N VAL A 82 15.85 -3.78 10.81
CA VAL A 82 16.53 -4.63 11.80
C VAL A 82 17.96 -4.96 11.35
N ASN A 83 18.16 -5.31 10.08
CA ASN A 83 19.50 -5.54 9.53
C ASN A 83 20.41 -4.29 9.55
N ARG A 84 19.83 -3.08 9.61
CA ARG A 84 20.54 -1.81 9.81
C ARG A 84 20.80 -1.48 11.29
N GLY A 85 20.39 -2.34 12.22
CA GLY A 85 20.61 -2.19 13.66
C GLY A 85 19.48 -1.49 14.42
N TYR A 86 18.32 -1.26 13.79
CA TYR A 86 17.14 -0.73 14.48
C TYR A 86 16.46 -1.83 15.30
N ARG A 87 15.92 -1.46 16.47
CA ARG A 87 15.01 -2.35 17.22
C ARG A 87 13.65 -2.36 16.53
N GLY A 88 13.40 -3.37 15.70
CA GLY A 88 12.16 -3.56 14.96
C GLY A 88 11.18 -4.49 15.68
N GLU A 89 9.96 -4.02 15.87
CA GLU A 89 8.83 -4.77 16.40
C GLU A 89 7.71 -4.81 15.37
N VAL A 90 7.15 -6.00 15.13
CA VAL A 90 6.06 -6.22 14.18
C VAL A 90 4.83 -6.74 14.91
N GLU A 91 3.72 -6.09 14.62
CA GLU A 91 2.37 -6.50 14.99
C GLU A 91 1.68 -7.02 13.73
N LEU A 92 1.34 -8.32 13.70
CA LEU A 92 0.65 -8.92 12.56
C LEU A 92 -0.87 -8.73 12.70
N LEU A 93 -1.50 -8.23 11.65
CA LEU A 93 -2.92 -7.91 11.58
C LEU A 93 -3.62 -8.66 10.45
N PRO A 94 -4.88 -9.09 10.67
CA PRO A 94 -5.70 -9.63 9.60
C PRO A 94 -6.14 -8.48 8.69
N VAL A 95 -6.29 -8.78 7.40
CA VAL A 95 -7.05 -7.92 6.48
C VAL A 95 -8.51 -8.38 6.54
N PRO A 96 -9.47 -7.51 6.89
CA PRO A 96 -10.89 -7.85 6.83
C PRO A 96 -11.31 -8.25 5.41
N ARG A 97 -12.22 -9.20 5.28
CA ARG A 97 -12.83 -9.66 4.03
C ARG A 97 -14.31 -9.28 3.97
N ASP A 98 -14.86 -9.27 2.75
CA ASP A 98 -16.29 -9.05 2.54
C ASP A 98 -17.12 -10.12 3.25
N GLY A 99 -17.97 -9.67 4.19
CA GLY A 99 -18.86 -10.53 4.98
C GLY A 99 -18.39 -10.85 6.42
N ASP A 100 -17.24 -10.32 6.87
CA ASP A 100 -16.71 -10.63 8.20
C ASP A 100 -17.58 -10.08 9.36
N ASN A 101 -17.72 -10.86 10.44
CA ASN A 101 -18.39 -10.45 11.69
C ASN A 101 -17.38 -9.97 12.76
N PRO A 102 -17.36 -8.70 13.16
CA PRO A 102 -16.31 -8.11 14.00
C PRO A 102 -16.32 -8.38 15.53
N ASP A 103 -17.21 -9.23 16.07
CA ASP A 103 -17.01 -9.83 17.42
C ASP A 103 -15.86 -10.88 17.42
N LEU A 104 -15.31 -11.18 16.24
CA LEU A 104 -14.30 -12.20 15.95
C LEU A 104 -12.85 -11.76 16.20
N TYR A 105 -12.59 -10.55 16.70
CA TYR A 105 -11.22 -10.08 17.01
C TYR A 105 -10.93 -9.58 18.46
N PRO A 106 -11.52 -10.14 19.54
CA PRO A 106 -11.02 -9.94 20.90
C PRO A 106 -10.07 -11.08 21.29
N GLY A 107 -8.77 -10.78 21.46
CA GLY A 107 -7.74 -11.74 21.95
C GLY A 107 -6.85 -12.41 20.89
N PHE A 108 -6.82 -11.89 19.67
CA PHE A 108 -6.35 -12.54 18.43
C PHE A 108 -4.82 -12.74 18.25
N TYR A 109 -4.06 -12.87 19.35
CA TYR A 109 -2.60 -12.71 19.36
C TYR A 109 -1.77 -13.96 19.02
N ASP A 110 -2.31 -15.17 19.18
CA ASP A 110 -1.55 -16.40 18.93
C ASP A 110 -1.84 -17.04 17.56
N ASP A 111 -2.99 -16.77 16.93
CA ASP A 111 -3.42 -17.42 15.67
C ASP A 111 -3.05 -16.63 14.39
N GLN A 112 -2.63 -15.36 14.48
CA GLN A 112 -2.11 -14.61 13.32
C GLN A 112 -0.85 -15.25 12.74
N ARG A 113 0.01 -15.79 13.60
CA ARG A 113 1.16 -16.60 13.17
C ARG A 113 0.71 -17.80 12.33
N VAL A 114 -0.45 -18.39 12.65
CA VAL A 114 -1.01 -19.54 11.94
C VAL A 114 -1.58 -19.10 10.59
N LEU A 115 -2.33 -18.00 10.50
CA LEU A 115 -2.79 -17.46 9.21
C LEU A 115 -1.61 -17.06 8.30
N TRP A 116 -0.58 -16.45 8.88
CA TRP A 116 0.68 -16.16 8.21
C TRP A 116 1.61 -17.38 8.06
N ARG A 117 1.20 -18.60 8.42
CA ARG A 117 1.95 -19.85 8.20
C ARG A 117 1.19 -20.88 7.38
N ASP A 118 -0.13 -20.83 7.36
CA ASP A 118 -1.00 -21.84 6.74
C ASP A 118 -1.79 -21.27 5.54
N ASP A 119 -2.17 -19.98 5.58
CA ASP A 119 -2.96 -19.32 4.51
C ASP A 119 -2.23 -18.19 3.78
N ALA A 120 -1.07 -17.75 4.28
CA ALA A 120 -0.26 -16.73 3.61
C ALA A 120 0.55 -17.31 2.47
N THR A 121 0.70 -16.53 1.40
CA THR A 121 1.56 -16.86 0.25
C THR A 121 2.97 -17.24 0.74
N PRO A 122 3.67 -18.22 0.14
CA PRO A 122 5.05 -18.59 0.54
C PRO A 122 6.01 -17.40 0.70
N GLU A 123 5.85 -16.37 -0.16
CA GLU A 123 6.61 -15.12 -0.09
C GLU A 123 6.46 -14.40 1.26
N ALA A 124 5.25 -14.36 1.82
CA ALA A 124 4.99 -13.74 3.11
C ALA A 124 5.65 -14.50 4.28
N HIS A 125 5.74 -15.84 4.18
CA HIS A 125 6.43 -16.66 5.18
C HIS A 125 7.93 -16.37 5.17
N GLU A 126 8.55 -16.42 3.99
CA GLU A 126 9.99 -16.14 3.84
C GLU A 126 10.37 -14.76 4.38
N LEU A 127 9.50 -13.77 4.21
CA LEU A 127 9.73 -12.41 4.73
C LEU A 127 9.63 -12.34 6.25
N LEU A 128 8.65 -13.02 6.85
CA LEU A 128 8.51 -13.09 8.30
C LEU A 128 9.68 -13.85 8.94
N GLU A 129 10.07 -14.98 8.35
CA GLU A 129 11.24 -15.75 8.82
C GLU A 129 12.52 -14.95 8.74
N ARG A 130 12.71 -14.18 7.65
CA ARG A 130 13.86 -13.29 7.49
C ARG A 130 13.89 -12.19 8.55
N PHE A 131 12.76 -11.55 8.81
CA PHE A 131 12.63 -10.53 9.86
C PHE A 131 13.05 -11.09 11.23
N LEU A 132 12.53 -12.28 11.58
CA LEU A 132 12.87 -12.96 12.82
C LEU A 132 14.35 -13.38 12.87
N ALA A 133 14.90 -13.88 11.76
CA ALA A 133 16.30 -14.29 11.68
C ALA A 133 17.27 -13.13 11.86
N TYR A 134 16.89 -11.91 11.48
CA TYR A 134 17.67 -10.70 11.76
C TYR A 134 17.53 -10.20 13.21
N GLY A 135 16.70 -10.84 14.04
CA GLY A 135 16.49 -10.46 15.44
C GLY A 135 15.29 -9.54 15.66
N GLY A 136 14.42 -9.39 14.65
CA GLY A 136 13.15 -8.71 14.79
C GLY A 136 12.23 -9.42 15.77
N GLN A 137 11.34 -8.67 16.43
CA GLN A 137 10.43 -9.22 17.43
C GLN A 137 8.98 -9.14 16.96
N LEU A 138 8.24 -10.23 17.13
CA LEU A 138 6.79 -10.17 17.13
C LEU A 138 6.32 -9.67 18.48
N THR A 139 5.35 -8.78 18.47
CA THR A 139 4.78 -8.19 19.68
C THR A 139 3.27 -8.39 19.69
N SER A 140 2.70 -8.23 20.88
CA SER A 140 1.26 -8.21 21.11
C SER A 140 0.79 -6.93 21.78
N ARG A 141 1.63 -5.90 21.70
CA ARG A 141 1.40 -4.62 22.36
C ARG A 141 0.23 -3.93 21.68
N ARG A 142 -0.78 -3.56 22.48
CA ARG A 142 -1.86 -2.73 21.99
C ARG A 142 -1.29 -1.37 21.60
N PHE A 143 -1.39 -1.08 20.31
CA PHE A 143 -1.18 0.24 19.76
C PHE A 143 -2.17 1.20 20.46
N ASN A 144 -1.66 2.17 21.22
CA ASN A 144 -2.37 3.12 22.09
C ASN A 144 -2.59 2.76 23.59
N ASP A 145 -1.86 1.81 24.17
CA ASP A 145 -1.85 1.71 25.65
C ASP A 145 -1.19 2.96 26.29
N GLU A 146 -1.88 3.61 27.23
CA GLU A 146 -1.54 4.91 27.86
C GLU A 146 -0.18 4.94 28.64
N GLY A 147 0.59 3.87 28.63
CA GLY A 147 1.95 3.78 29.21
C GLY A 147 3.01 3.29 28.23
N GLY A 148 2.70 3.32 26.94
CA GLY A 148 3.53 2.75 25.91
C GLY A 148 4.89 3.45 25.73
N GLU A 149 5.97 2.67 25.54
CA GLU A 149 7.28 3.17 25.08
C GLU A 149 7.10 3.96 23.77
N LEU A 150 7.68 5.16 23.70
CA LEU A 150 7.74 5.99 22.49
C LEU A 150 8.39 5.19 21.36
N CYS A 151 7.76 5.15 20.19
CA CYS A 151 8.25 4.44 19.01
C CYS A 151 7.97 5.21 17.73
N ILE A 152 8.65 4.84 16.65
CA ILE A 152 8.26 5.23 15.29
C ILE A 152 7.27 4.18 14.80
N THR A 153 6.16 4.65 14.27
CA THR A 153 5.02 3.82 13.89
C THR A 153 4.89 3.77 12.38
N VAL A 154 4.79 2.55 11.83
CA VAL A 154 4.64 2.31 10.40
C VAL A 154 3.33 1.57 10.14
N ASP A 155 2.45 2.19 9.37
CA ASP A 155 1.23 1.55 8.86
C ASP A 155 1.51 0.81 7.56
N ALA A 156 1.46 -0.52 7.64
CA ALA A 156 1.52 -1.45 6.53
C ALA A 156 0.30 -2.40 6.53
N ILE A 157 -0.83 -1.97 7.11
CA ILE A 157 -2.01 -2.83 7.26
C ILE A 157 -2.70 -2.98 5.91
N CYS A 158 -3.25 -1.88 5.40
CA CYS A 158 -3.99 -1.86 4.15
C CYS A 158 -3.62 -0.59 3.37
N GLY A 159 -3.03 -0.78 2.20
CA GLY A 159 -2.83 0.31 1.25
C GLY A 159 -4.09 0.52 0.40
N ARG A 160 -3.88 0.67 -0.89
CA ARG A 160 -4.92 0.89 -1.91
C ARG A 160 -5.96 -0.23 -2.15
N GLY A 161 -5.87 -1.34 -1.43
CA GLY A 161 -6.68 -2.54 -1.65
C GLY A 161 -7.91 -2.65 -0.74
N ILE A 162 -8.28 -1.59 -0.04
CA ILE A 162 -9.46 -1.64 0.85
C ILE A 162 -10.74 -1.52 0.02
N ASP A 163 -11.38 -2.67 -0.17
CA ASP A 163 -12.76 -2.76 -0.63
C ASP A 163 -13.62 -3.06 0.62
N GLY A 164 -14.43 -2.08 1.05
CA GLY A 164 -15.35 -2.26 2.18
C GLY A 164 -15.00 -1.48 3.47
N ARG A 165 -15.54 -1.95 4.61
CA ARG A 165 -15.43 -1.28 5.92
C ARG A 165 -14.14 -1.66 6.64
N LEU A 166 -13.60 -0.76 7.45
CA LEU A 166 -12.53 -1.12 8.40
C LEU A 166 -13.14 -1.92 9.56
N CYS A 167 -12.51 -3.03 9.93
CA CYS A 167 -12.98 -3.95 10.97
C CYS A 167 -11.83 -4.36 11.91
N GLY A 168 -12.17 -4.94 13.07
CA GLY A 168 -11.19 -5.50 14.01
C GLY A 168 -10.35 -4.43 14.72
N PRO A 169 -9.16 -4.79 15.26
CA PRO A 169 -8.33 -3.90 16.07
C PRO A 169 -7.91 -2.62 15.35
N ALA A 170 -7.75 -2.67 14.01
CA ALA A 170 -7.46 -1.52 13.18
C ALA A 170 -8.49 -0.39 13.34
N THR A 171 -9.75 -0.70 13.66
CA THR A 171 -10.77 0.34 13.95
C THR A 171 -10.47 1.09 15.25
N ALA A 172 -10.10 0.40 16.31
CA ALA A 172 -9.76 1.01 17.60
C ALA A 172 -8.40 1.74 17.57
N TRP A 173 -7.58 1.44 16.56
CA TRP A 173 -6.21 1.91 16.40
C TRP A 173 -6.06 3.06 15.41
N ALA A 174 -7.15 3.48 14.79
CA ALA A 174 -7.18 4.65 13.93
C ALA A 174 -6.58 5.85 14.67
N CYS A 175 -5.36 6.23 14.28
CA CYS A 175 -4.64 7.34 14.86
C CYS A 175 -3.60 7.87 13.87
N HIS A 176 -2.71 8.73 14.37
CA HIS A 176 -1.60 9.24 13.61
C HIS A 176 -0.42 8.25 13.64
N VAL A 177 0.12 7.94 12.46
CA VAL A 177 1.37 7.20 12.30
C VAL A 177 2.48 8.08 11.73
N ASP A 178 3.72 7.71 11.98
CA ASP A 178 4.87 8.43 11.43
C ASP A 178 5.00 8.16 9.91
N VAL A 179 4.82 6.90 9.50
CA VAL A 179 4.93 6.47 8.10
C VAL A 179 3.76 5.58 7.70
N ALA A 180 3.06 5.89 6.61
CA ALA A 180 2.14 4.97 5.95
C ALA A 180 2.76 4.41 4.67
N ILE A 181 2.57 3.12 4.42
CA ILE A 181 2.94 2.48 3.15
C ILE A 181 1.72 2.51 2.23
N ASP A 182 1.95 3.04 1.03
CA ASP A 182 1.00 3.22 -0.06
C ASP A 182 -0.11 4.24 0.23
N SER A 183 -0.94 4.01 1.24
CA SER A 183 -2.00 4.91 1.72
C SER A 183 -2.23 4.66 3.20
N PRO A 184 -2.59 5.67 4.01
CA PRO A 184 -3.08 5.44 5.36
C PRO A 184 -4.27 4.48 5.36
N THR A 185 -4.24 3.50 6.26
CA THR A 185 -5.24 2.45 6.41
C THR A 185 -6.61 3.05 6.72
N GLY A 186 -7.63 2.56 6.02
CA GLY A 186 -9.00 3.07 6.16
C GLY A 186 -9.30 4.27 5.26
N MET A 187 -8.40 4.69 4.38
CA MET A 187 -8.67 5.71 3.37
C MET A 187 -9.04 5.08 2.02
N LEU A 188 -10.16 5.53 1.42
CA LEU A 188 -10.57 5.10 0.08
C LEU A 188 -9.67 5.76 -0.98
N PRO A 189 -8.94 5.00 -1.80
CA PRO A 189 -7.88 5.58 -2.65
C PRO A 189 -8.37 6.55 -3.73
N ASP A 190 -9.59 6.37 -4.24
CA ASP A 190 -10.13 7.22 -5.32
C ASP A 190 -10.90 8.45 -4.84
N SER A 191 -11.21 8.54 -3.55
CA SER A 191 -11.99 9.65 -3.00
C SER A 191 -11.33 10.37 -1.83
N GLY A 192 -10.32 9.74 -1.21
CA GLY A 192 -9.74 10.21 0.05
C GLY A 192 -10.70 10.13 1.23
N ARG A 193 -11.93 9.65 1.03
CA ARG A 193 -12.89 9.49 2.12
C ARG A 193 -12.43 8.35 3.01
N THR A 194 -12.57 8.55 4.31
CA THR A 194 -12.40 7.47 5.26
C THR A 194 -13.51 6.44 5.11
N VAL A 195 -13.16 5.15 5.11
CA VAL A 195 -14.15 4.07 5.19
C VAL A 195 -14.86 4.12 6.53
N PRO A 196 -16.18 3.91 6.58
CA PRO A 196 -16.88 3.83 7.85
C PRO A 196 -16.36 2.62 8.65
N ALA A 197 -16.16 2.81 9.96
CA ALA A 197 -15.97 1.68 10.87
C ALA A 197 -17.24 0.82 10.90
N SER A 198 -17.09 -0.47 11.19
CA SER A 198 -18.26 -1.34 11.42
C SER A 198 -19.10 -0.80 12.60
N GLU A 199 -20.43 -0.96 12.54
CA GLU A 199 -21.38 -0.44 13.55
C GLU A 199 -21.18 -0.99 14.97
N ARG A 200 -20.36 -2.05 15.11
CA ARG A 200 -19.99 -2.69 16.40
C ARG A 200 -18.66 -2.18 16.97
N ALA A 201 -17.88 -1.42 16.21
CA ALA A 201 -16.67 -0.81 16.74
C ALA A 201 -17.07 0.33 17.69
N GLN A 202 -16.43 0.41 18.87
CA GLN A 202 -16.48 1.64 19.69
C GLN A 202 -16.08 2.83 18.80
N PRO A 203 -16.64 4.04 19.02
CA PRO A 203 -16.56 5.13 18.05
C PRO A 203 -15.14 5.69 17.96
N ALA A 204 -14.27 5.00 17.24
CA ALA A 204 -13.06 5.59 16.70
C ALA A 204 -13.49 6.40 15.47
N GLN A 205 -13.40 7.71 15.61
CA GLN A 205 -13.68 8.64 14.54
C GLN A 205 -12.52 8.61 13.54
N GLY A 206 -12.58 7.69 12.57
CA GLY A 206 -11.83 7.85 11.33
C GLY A 206 -10.88 6.71 10.98
N GLY A 207 -9.99 7.00 10.03
CA GLY A 207 -8.94 6.11 9.54
C GLY A 207 -7.60 6.65 9.98
N PHE A 208 -6.53 5.98 9.56
CA PHE A 208 -5.18 6.41 9.88
C PHE A 208 -4.85 7.73 9.18
N THR A 209 -4.00 8.52 9.83
CA THR A 209 -3.31 9.65 9.20
C THR A 209 -1.81 9.44 9.31
N ALA A 210 -1.01 10.03 8.43
CA ALA A 210 0.43 9.84 8.42
C ALA A 210 1.20 11.15 8.34
N ALA A 211 2.37 11.23 8.99
CA ALA A 211 3.31 12.33 8.78
C ALA A 211 3.98 12.23 7.39
N THR A 212 4.31 11.01 6.97
CA THR A 212 4.81 10.69 5.62
C THR A 212 4.07 9.49 5.03
N THR A 213 3.66 9.55 3.76
CA THR A 213 3.14 8.40 3.01
C THR A 213 4.11 8.02 1.89
N VAL A 214 4.56 6.75 1.88
CA VAL A 214 5.39 6.19 0.82
C VAL A 214 4.48 5.55 -0.24
N VAL A 215 4.20 6.29 -1.31
CA VAL A 215 3.28 5.87 -2.38
C VAL A 215 3.97 4.88 -3.31
N LEU A 216 3.40 3.68 -3.46
CA LEU A 216 4.00 2.62 -4.26
C LEU A 216 3.30 2.52 -5.63
N GLY A 217 4.06 2.50 -6.72
CA GLY A 217 3.54 2.29 -8.07
C GLY A 217 2.98 3.56 -8.72
N GLY A 218 1.88 4.10 -8.19
CA GLY A 218 1.16 5.23 -8.78
C GLY A 218 0.37 6.03 -7.76
N LEU A 219 0.19 7.33 -8.02
CA LEU A 219 -0.65 8.16 -7.17
C LEU A 219 -2.12 7.86 -7.43
N ARG A 220 -2.91 7.97 -6.37
CA ARG A 220 -4.37 7.90 -6.38
C ARG A 220 -4.92 9.25 -5.91
N ALA A 221 -6.19 9.51 -6.20
CA ALA A 221 -6.80 10.80 -5.89
C ALA A 221 -6.71 11.15 -4.39
N ALA A 222 -6.83 10.16 -3.51
CA ALA A 222 -6.69 10.32 -2.06
C ALA A 222 -5.41 11.06 -1.65
N HIS A 223 -4.28 10.75 -2.28
CA HIS A 223 -2.98 11.36 -1.96
C HIS A 223 -2.95 12.86 -2.23
N LEU A 224 -3.78 13.35 -3.15
CA LEU A 224 -3.82 14.77 -3.51
C LEU A 224 -4.98 15.52 -2.85
N LEU A 225 -6.03 14.81 -2.45
CA LEU A 225 -7.26 15.40 -1.92
C LEU A 225 -7.27 15.51 -0.39
N ARG A 226 -6.35 14.83 0.32
CA ARG A 226 -6.34 14.75 1.78
C ARG A 226 -4.98 15.10 2.36
N GLU A 227 -4.99 15.98 3.36
CA GLU A 227 -3.81 16.28 4.19
C GLU A 227 -3.42 15.10 5.08
N ASP A 228 -4.34 14.16 5.30
CA ASP A 228 -4.16 12.93 6.09
C ASP A 228 -3.01 12.04 5.59
N CYS A 229 -2.54 12.21 4.34
CA CYS A 229 -1.39 11.49 3.80
C CYS A 229 -0.03 12.13 4.16
N GLY A 230 -0.03 13.34 4.73
CA GLY A 230 1.17 14.08 5.06
C GLY A 230 2.09 14.32 3.86
N ARG A 231 3.40 14.22 4.09
CA ARG A 231 4.40 14.32 3.02
C ARG A 231 4.38 13.07 2.14
N LEU A 232 4.30 13.23 0.83
CA LEU A 232 4.34 12.11 -0.11
C LEU A 232 5.78 11.80 -0.55
N VAL A 233 6.16 10.53 -0.50
CA VAL A 233 7.38 9.99 -1.11
C VAL A 233 6.97 8.97 -2.17
N TYR A 234 7.17 9.30 -3.45
CA TYR A 234 6.73 8.46 -4.55
C TYR A 234 7.80 7.44 -4.96
N VAL A 235 7.41 6.16 -4.99
CA VAL A 235 8.25 5.03 -5.43
C VAL A 235 7.58 4.39 -6.63
N PRO A 236 8.04 4.63 -7.87
CA PRO A 236 7.38 4.11 -9.06
C PRO A 236 7.41 2.57 -9.13
N GLY A 237 8.43 1.93 -8.56
CA GLY A 237 8.53 0.47 -8.48
C GLY A 237 8.29 -0.25 -9.82
N GLY A 238 7.82 -1.49 -9.72
CA GLY A 238 7.42 -2.28 -10.89
C GLY A 238 6.09 -1.86 -11.49
N LEU A 239 5.13 -1.57 -10.62
CA LEU A 239 3.75 -1.29 -10.99
C LEU A 239 3.60 0.06 -11.72
N GLY A 240 4.43 1.05 -11.39
CA GLY A 240 4.44 2.33 -12.10
C GLY A 240 4.88 2.21 -13.56
N ARG A 241 5.63 1.16 -13.94
CA ARG A 241 5.94 0.90 -15.35
C ARG A 241 4.72 0.41 -16.12
N LEU A 242 3.93 -0.49 -15.53
CA LEU A 242 2.67 -0.96 -16.14
C LEU A 242 1.67 0.18 -16.26
N LEU A 243 1.52 0.99 -15.20
CA LEU A 243 0.63 2.15 -15.21
C LEU A 243 1.00 3.17 -16.29
N ARG A 244 2.30 3.48 -16.45
CA ARG A 244 2.79 4.36 -17.53
C ARG A 244 2.58 3.75 -18.91
N ARG A 245 2.78 2.44 -19.07
CA ARG A 245 2.53 1.76 -20.35
C ARG A 245 1.06 1.84 -20.74
N ALA A 246 0.15 1.58 -19.81
CA ALA A 246 -1.29 1.69 -20.04
C ALA A 246 -1.71 3.13 -20.39
N GLU A 247 -1.08 4.12 -19.77
CA GLU A 247 -1.24 5.54 -20.09
C GLU A 247 -0.76 5.85 -21.52
N ASP A 248 0.44 5.41 -21.90
CA ASP A 248 1.00 5.61 -23.25
C ASP A 248 0.16 4.94 -24.34
N GLU A 249 -0.33 3.73 -24.11
CA GLU A 249 -1.20 3.00 -25.04
C GLU A 249 -2.54 3.73 -25.24
N ARG A 250 -3.08 4.31 -24.16
CA ARG A 250 -4.33 5.07 -24.20
C ARG A 250 -4.17 6.42 -24.92
N LEU A 251 -3.04 7.11 -24.72
CA LEU A 251 -2.71 8.33 -25.45
C LEU A 251 -2.56 8.06 -26.95
N ARG A 252 -1.85 6.98 -27.33
CA ARG A 252 -1.74 6.57 -28.74
C ARG A 252 -3.09 6.23 -29.37
N ALA A 253 -3.98 5.59 -28.62
CA ALA A 253 -5.32 5.28 -29.10
C ALA A 253 -6.17 6.55 -29.31
N ALA A 254 -6.04 7.55 -28.44
CA ALA A 254 -6.70 8.84 -28.59
C ALA A 254 -6.17 9.61 -29.82
N ASP A 255 -4.85 9.66 -30.00
CA ASP A 255 -4.23 10.29 -31.18
C ASP A 255 -4.69 9.62 -32.49
N ALA A 256 -4.80 8.28 -32.49
CA ALA A 256 -5.31 7.53 -33.64
C ALA A 256 -6.79 7.82 -33.93
N ALA A 257 -7.63 7.93 -32.89
CA ALA A 257 -9.05 8.27 -33.04
C ALA A 257 -9.27 9.72 -33.52
N ASP A 258 -8.45 10.66 -33.05
CA ASP A 258 -8.50 12.06 -33.48
C ASP A 258 -8.07 12.20 -34.94
N MET A 259 -7.05 11.46 -35.39
CA MET A 259 -6.68 11.40 -36.81
C MET A 259 -7.81 10.82 -37.68
N ASP A 260 -8.52 9.79 -37.22
CA ASP A 260 -9.61 9.16 -37.99
C ASP A 260 -10.86 10.08 -38.07
N SER A 261 -11.13 10.85 -37.00
CA SER A 261 -12.22 11.85 -36.97
C SER A 261 -11.94 13.08 -37.85
N SER A 262 -10.69 13.54 -37.91
CA SER A 262 -10.27 14.65 -38.79
C SER A 262 -10.21 14.24 -40.26
N THR A 263 -10.02 12.96 -40.55
CA THR A 263 -10.18 12.41 -41.90
C THR A 263 -11.65 12.37 -42.34
N ARG A 264 -12.60 12.11 -41.42
CA ARG A 264 -14.06 12.11 -41.72
C ARG A 264 -14.70 13.49 -41.88
N THR A 265 -14.10 14.54 -41.31
CA THR A 265 -14.69 15.90 -41.32
C THR A 265 -14.30 16.74 -42.56
N SER A 266 -13.51 16.18 -43.49
CA SER A 266 -13.04 16.89 -44.69
C SER A 266 -13.87 16.68 -45.96
N ILE A 267 -15.02 15.98 -45.90
CA ILE A 267 -15.94 15.90 -47.03
C ILE A 267 -16.93 17.08 -46.97
N SER A 268 -16.55 18.20 -47.58
CA SER A 268 -17.48 19.30 -47.90
C SER A 268 -18.29 18.95 -49.17
N PRO A 269 -19.59 19.30 -49.23
CA PRO A 269 -20.49 18.91 -50.30
C PRO A 269 -20.15 19.69 -51.57
N SER A 270 -19.77 19.00 -52.64
CA SER A 270 -19.71 19.60 -53.97
C SER A 270 -21.13 20.02 -54.38
N GLY A 271 -21.35 21.33 -54.39
CA GLY A 271 -22.50 21.96 -54.99
C GLY A 271 -22.62 21.56 -56.46
N ARG A 272 -23.80 21.08 -56.85
CA ARG A 272 -24.22 21.05 -58.25
C ARG A 272 -24.78 22.41 -58.61
N VAL A 273 -24.03 23.16 -59.40
CA VAL A 273 -24.60 24.10 -60.38
C VAL A 273 -24.92 23.25 -61.61
N VAL A 274 -26.18 23.24 -62.01
CA VAL A 274 -26.59 22.79 -63.35
C VAL A 274 -27.46 23.91 -63.91
N GLU A 275 -27.01 24.47 -65.04
CA GLU A 275 -27.74 25.41 -65.90
C GLU A 275 -29.06 24.83 -66.41
#